data_AF-A0A1S0UKH8-F1
#
_entry.id   AF-A0A1S0UKH8-F1
#
_cell.length_a   1.000
_cell.length_b   1.000
_cell.length_c   1.000
_cell.angle_alpha   90.00
_cell.angle_beta   90.00
_cell.angle_gamma   90.00
#
_symmetry.space_group_name_H-M   'P 1'
#
loop_
_entity.id
_entity.type
_entity.pdbx_description
1 polymer ?
#
loop_
_entity_poly.entity_id
_entity_poly.type
_entity_poly.pdbx_seq_one_letter_code
_entity_poly.pdbx_strand_id
1 'polypeptide(L)'
;MSIKLNSLGLMNRQVRCFTTMGRYMNKIKVRNAVVDLDGDEMTRIIWREIKKKLILPYLDIDIKYYDLGLPNRDKTDDRVTLEAAEAIKKYGVGIKCATITPDEAR
;
A
#
# COMPACT_ATOMS: atom_id res chain seq x y z
N MET A 1 64.17 25.07 1.72
CA MET A 1 64.37 26.02 2.84
C MET A 1 63.15 26.93 2.84
N SER A 2 62.06 26.51 3.48
CA SER A 2 61.52 27.13 4.70
C SER A 2 60.01 27.27 4.47
N ILE A 3 59.05 27.20 5.39
CA ILE A 3 58.90 26.97 6.83
C ILE A 3 57.41 26.60 6.99
N LYS A 4 57.05 25.75 7.95
CA LYS A 4 55.66 25.47 8.34
C LYS A 4 54.95 26.75 8.82
N LEU A 5 53.69 26.96 8.47
CA LEU A 5 52.75 27.74 9.30
C LEU A 5 51.45 26.96 9.51
N ASN A 6 51.30 26.41 10.71
CA ASN A 6 50.00 26.21 11.36
C ASN A 6 49.66 27.54 12.06
N SER A 7 48.43 28.04 11.96
CA SER A 7 47.60 28.46 13.11
C SER A 7 46.39 29.32 12.71
N LEU A 8 45.24 28.90 13.26
CA LEU A 8 44.10 29.68 13.73
C LEU A 8 43.36 30.65 12.79
N GLY A 9 42.06 30.41 12.62
CA GLY A 9 41.12 31.39 12.08
C GLY A 9 39.69 30.86 12.01
N LEU A 10 39.01 30.84 13.16
CA LEU A 10 37.60 30.53 13.36
C LEU A 10 36.66 31.08 12.27
N MET A 11 35.89 30.20 11.61
CA MET A 11 34.52 30.50 11.20
C MET A 11 33.73 29.19 11.08
N ASN A 12 33.36 28.65 12.24
CA ASN A 12 32.30 27.64 12.37
C ASN A 12 30.96 28.29 11.97
N ARG A 13 30.69 28.35 10.67
CA ARG A 13 29.34 28.60 10.17
C ARG A 13 28.60 27.29 10.36
N GLN A 14 27.95 27.17 11.51
CA GLN A 14 27.12 26.02 11.86
C GLN A 14 25.92 26.00 10.91
N VAL A 15 26.10 25.38 9.74
CA VAL A 15 24.99 24.90 8.94
C VAL A 15 24.33 23.84 9.82
N ARG A 16 23.29 24.24 10.56
CA ARG A 16 22.35 23.27 11.14
C ARG A 16 21.69 22.60 9.95
N CYS A 17 22.35 21.57 9.43
CA CYS A 17 21.68 20.56 8.63
C CYS A 17 20.66 19.96 9.58
N PHE A 18 19.43 20.47 9.53
CA PHE A 18 18.29 19.76 10.07
C PHE A 18 18.18 18.51 9.23
N THR A 19 18.88 17.46 9.65
CA THR A 19 18.59 16.11 9.22
C THR A 19 17.19 15.83 9.74
N THR A 20 16.18 16.11 8.91
CA THR A 20 14.95 15.34 8.95
C THR A 20 15.35 13.92 8.60
N MET A 21 15.92 13.20 9.56
CA MET A 21 15.85 11.75 9.59
C MET A 21 14.35 11.48 9.60
N GLY A 22 13.77 11.32 8.41
CA GLY A 22 12.47 10.73 8.26
C GLY A 22 12.55 9.48 9.11
N ARG A 23 11.79 9.47 10.22
CA ARG A 23 11.67 8.28 11.04
C ARG A 23 11.29 7.18 10.07
N TYR A 24 12.23 6.30 9.73
CA TYR A 24 11.90 5.03 9.11
C TYR A 24 11.12 4.30 10.19
N MET A 25 9.82 4.60 10.25
CA MET A 25 8.90 3.85 11.07
C MET A 25 8.98 2.45 10.51
N ASN A 26 9.55 1.53 11.29
CA ASN A 26 9.56 0.13 10.93
C ASN A 26 8.11 -0.26 10.68
N LYS A 27 7.81 -0.63 9.44
CA LYS A 27 6.47 -1.08 9.07
C LYS A 27 6.11 -2.27 9.94
N ILE A 28 4.87 -2.30 10.41
CA ILE A 28 4.37 -3.44 11.17
C ILE A 28 4.28 -4.62 10.22
N LYS A 29 5.04 -5.69 10.52
CA LYS A 29 5.02 -6.92 9.73
C LYS A 29 3.79 -7.75 10.06
N VAL A 30 2.93 -7.94 9.07
CA VAL A 30 1.77 -8.82 9.19
C VAL A 30 2.20 -10.22 8.78
N ARG A 31 1.98 -11.20 9.67
CA ARG A 31 2.46 -12.59 9.48
C ARG A 31 1.69 -13.35 8.41
N ASN A 32 0.38 -13.12 8.30
CA ASN A 32 -0.50 -13.85 7.41
C ASN A 32 -0.88 -12.96 6.21
N ALA A 33 -1.01 -13.58 5.04
CA ALA A 33 -1.51 -12.88 3.86
C ALA A 33 -2.97 -12.48 4.04
N VAL A 34 -3.35 -11.37 3.41
CA VAL A 34 -4.72 -10.86 3.40
C VAL A 34 -5.25 -10.90 1.97
N VAL A 35 -6.51 -11.31 1.81
CA VAL A 35 -7.18 -11.28 0.51
C VAL A 35 -7.85 -9.92 0.31
N ASP A 36 -7.58 -9.28 -0.81
CA ASP A 36 -8.12 -7.97 -1.20
C ASP A 36 -9.01 -8.13 -2.43
N LEU A 37 -10.31 -7.89 -2.24
CA LEU A 37 -11.33 -7.98 -3.26
C LEU A 37 -11.67 -6.56 -3.72
N ASP A 38 -11.18 -6.18 -4.90
CA ASP A 38 -11.39 -4.85 -5.47
C ASP A 38 -12.82 -4.70 -6.00
N GLY A 39 -13.27 -3.45 -6.07
CA GLY A 39 -14.66 -3.10 -6.34
C GLY A 39 -14.85 -2.31 -7.62
N ASP A 40 -15.98 -1.60 -7.69
CA ASP A 40 -16.39 -0.83 -8.87
C ASP A 40 -16.27 0.69 -8.65
N GLU A 41 -16.26 1.41 -9.78
CA GLU A 41 -16.44 2.87 -9.89
C GLU A 41 -15.68 3.72 -8.83
N MET A 42 -16.41 4.56 -8.10
CA MET A 42 -15.85 5.49 -7.12
C MET A 42 -15.24 4.76 -5.92
N THR A 43 -15.82 3.63 -5.51
CA THR A 43 -15.33 2.88 -4.36
C THR A 43 -13.96 2.25 -4.64
N ARG A 44 -13.69 1.82 -5.87
CA ARG A 44 -12.37 1.36 -6.31
C ARG A 44 -11.30 2.45 -6.18
N ILE A 45 -11.63 3.67 -6.59
CA ILE A 45 -10.73 4.82 -6.52
C ILE A 45 -10.41 5.15 -5.06
N ILE A 46 -11.45 5.25 -4.22
CA ILE A 46 -11.31 5.53 -2.78
C ILE A 46 -10.49 4.43 -2.10
N TRP A 47 -10.75 3.16 -2.43
CA TRP A 47 -10.03 2.03 -1.86
C TRP A 47 -8.53 2.05 -2.17
N ARG A 48 -8.17 2.39 -3.42
CA ARG A 48 -6.77 2.58 -3.82
C ARG A 48 -6.10 3.70 -3.03
N GLU A 49 -6.79 4.82 -2.80
CA GLU A 49 -6.26 5.94 -2.03
C GLU A 49 -6.09 5.59 -0.54
N ILE A 50 -7.05 4.87 0.05
CA ILE A 50 -6.95 4.36 1.43
C ILE A 50 -5.73 3.44 1.56
N LYS A 51 -5.57 2.45 0.66
CA LYS A 51 -4.41 1.55 0.69
C LYS A 51 -3.10 2.32 0.61
N LYS A 52 -2.98 3.27 -0.32
CA LYS A 52 -1.75 4.04 -0.53
C LYS A 52 -1.40 4.99 0.61
N LYS A 53 -2.40 5.66 1.19
CA LYS A 53 -2.16 6.73 2.19
C LYS A 53 -2.19 6.21 3.62
N LEU A 54 -3.02 5.21 3.91
CA LEU A 54 -3.36 4.81 5.28
C LEU A 54 -2.90 3.40 5.65
N ILE A 55 -2.57 2.53 4.68
CA ILE A 55 -2.21 1.13 4.96
C ILE A 55 -0.74 0.85 4.61
N LEU A 56 -0.38 0.92 3.33
CA LEU A 56 0.95 0.54 2.81
C LEU A 56 2.14 1.35 3.37
N PRO A 57 1.99 2.62 3.82
CA PRO A 57 3.08 3.33 4.48
C PRO A 57 3.43 2.75 5.86
N TYR A 58 2.48 2.10 6.53
CA TYR A 58 2.61 1.69 7.92
C TYR A 58 2.71 0.18 8.11
N LEU A 59 2.23 -0.61 7.15
CA LEU A 59 2.14 -2.06 7.22
C LEU A 59 2.94 -2.72 6.09
N ASP A 60 3.63 -3.80 6.42
CA ASP A 60 4.28 -4.73 5.50
C ASP A 60 3.40 -5.99 5.43
N ILE A 61 2.61 -6.12 4.36
CA ILE A 61 1.55 -7.13 4.20
C ILE A 61 1.68 -7.79 2.82
N ASP A 62 1.55 -9.12 2.79
CA ASP A 62 1.30 -9.87 1.56
C ASP A 62 -0.19 -9.79 1.20
N ILE A 63 -0.50 -9.17 0.05
CA ILE A 63 -1.87 -8.95 -0.41
C ILE A 63 -2.15 -9.88 -1.60
N LYS A 64 -3.16 -10.74 -1.45
CA LYS A 64 -3.70 -11.56 -2.55
C LYS A 64 -4.85 -10.80 -3.20
N TYR A 65 -4.59 -10.26 -4.37
CA TYR A 65 -5.51 -9.36 -5.07
C TYR A 65 -6.46 -10.12 -6.00
N TYR A 66 -7.74 -9.80 -5.93
CA TYR A 66 -8.80 -10.29 -6.81
C TYR A 66 -9.65 -9.11 -7.28
N ASP A 67 -9.80 -8.94 -8.59
CA ASP A 67 -10.64 -7.87 -9.16
C ASP A 67 -12.08 -8.37 -9.28
N LEU A 68 -12.97 -7.91 -8.40
CA LEU A 68 -14.41 -8.21 -8.45
C LEU A 68 -15.20 -7.09 -9.17
N GLY A 69 -14.52 -6.24 -9.94
CA GLY A 69 -15.21 -5.29 -10.79
C GLY A 69 -16.08 -6.01 -11.82
N LEU A 70 -17.23 -5.43 -12.16
CA LEU A 70 -18.22 -6.00 -13.06
C LEU A 70 -17.62 -6.50 -14.39
N PRO A 71 -16.74 -5.75 -15.09
CA PRO A 71 -16.14 -6.22 -16.34
C PRO A 71 -15.27 -7.46 -16.18
N ASN A 72 -14.68 -7.69 -15.00
CA ASN A 72 -13.86 -8.88 -14.74
C ASN A 72 -14.73 -10.08 -14.33
N ARG A 73 -15.79 -9.82 -13.56
CA ARG A 73 -16.79 -10.85 -13.23
C ARG A 73 -17.46 -11.37 -14.49
N ASP A 74 -17.87 -10.50 -15.40
CA ASP A 74 -18.47 -10.91 -16.68
C ASP A 74 -17.49 -11.71 -17.55
N LYS A 75 -16.23 -11.26 -17.66
CA LYS A 75 -15.19 -11.96 -18.45
C LYS A 75 -14.83 -13.35 -17.90
N THR A 76 -15.08 -13.59 -16.63
CA THR A 76 -14.71 -14.84 -15.95
C THR A 76 -15.93 -15.72 -15.66
N ASP A 77 -17.11 -15.38 -16.17
CA ASP A 77 -18.37 -16.04 -15.80
C ASP A 77 -18.54 -16.13 -14.27
N ASP A 78 -18.19 -15.04 -13.58
CA ASP A 78 -18.16 -14.86 -12.13
C ASP A 78 -17.24 -15.84 -11.36
N ARG A 79 -16.37 -16.59 -12.06
CA ARG A 79 -15.40 -17.51 -11.42
C ARG A 79 -14.44 -16.79 -10.49
N VAL A 80 -14.07 -15.54 -10.79
CA VAL A 80 -13.19 -14.74 -9.92
C VAL A 80 -13.78 -14.57 -8.51
N THR A 81 -15.10 -14.51 -8.39
CA THR A 81 -15.80 -14.39 -7.10
C THR A 81 -15.65 -15.67 -6.27
N LEU A 82 -15.72 -16.85 -6.91
CA LEU A 82 -15.48 -18.13 -6.26
C LEU A 82 -14.01 -18.28 -5.83
N GLU A 83 -13.07 -17.96 -6.71
CA GLU A 83 -11.64 -18.02 -6.42
C GLU A 83 -11.26 -17.09 -5.25
N ALA A 84 -11.86 -15.90 -5.19
CA ALA A 84 -11.69 -14.98 -4.06
C ALA A 84 -12.26 -15.55 -2.76
N ALA A 85 -13.43 -16.21 -2.81
CA ALA A 85 -14.03 -16.87 -1.65
C ALA A 85 -13.17 -18.04 -1.13
N GLU A 86 -12.62 -18.86 -2.04
CA GLU A 86 -11.68 -19.93 -1.70
C GLU A 86 -10.38 -19.38 -1.09
N ALA A 87 -9.87 -18.27 -1.62
CA ALA A 87 -8.71 -17.60 -1.06
C ALA A 87 -8.99 -17.09 0.35
N ILE A 88 -10.15 -16.47 0.60
CA ILE A 88 -10.54 -16.03 1.94
C ILE A 88 -10.60 -17.24 2.88
N LYS A 89 -11.21 -18.34 2.45
CA LYS A 89 -11.26 -19.58 3.23
C LYS A 89 -9.87 -20.12 3.57
N LYS A 90 -8.91 -20.00 2.66
CA LYS A 90 -7.52 -20.45 2.83
C LYS A 90 -6.71 -19.54 3.78
N TYR A 91 -6.82 -18.22 3.63
CA TYR A 91 -5.99 -17.25 4.35
C TYR A 91 -6.68 -16.68 5.61
N GLY A 92 -7.98 -16.88 5.76
CA GLY A 92 -8.79 -16.53 6.93
C GLY A 92 -9.31 -15.09 6.94
N VAL A 93 -8.62 -14.14 6.29
CA VAL A 93 -8.97 -12.72 6.30
C VAL A 93 -9.15 -12.19 4.88
N GLY A 94 -10.31 -11.60 4.63
CA GLY A 94 -10.64 -10.90 3.39
C GLY A 94 -11.09 -9.46 3.65
N ILE A 95 -10.66 -8.54 2.80
CA ILE A 95 -11.13 -7.16 2.78
C ILE A 95 -11.82 -6.92 1.44
N LYS A 96 -13.09 -6.54 1.49
CA LYS A 96 -13.91 -6.38 0.29
C LYS A 96 -14.30 -4.92 0.07
N CYS A 97 -14.01 -4.42 -1.13
CA CYS A 97 -14.57 -3.18 -1.63
C CYS A 97 -16.01 -3.39 -2.16
N ALA A 98 -16.82 -2.33 -2.17
CA ALA A 98 -18.19 -2.41 -2.66
C ALA A 98 -18.20 -2.71 -4.17
N THR A 99 -19.09 -3.59 -4.59
CA THR A 99 -19.25 -4.06 -5.97
C THR A 99 -20.66 -3.79 -6.44
N ILE A 100 -20.82 -3.52 -7.73
CA ILE A 100 -22.15 -3.37 -8.36
C ILE A 100 -22.78 -4.75 -8.51
N THR A 101 -24.08 -4.83 -8.24
CA THR A 101 -24.91 -5.98 -8.64
C THR A 101 -25.67 -5.54 -9.88
N PRO A 102 -25.44 -6.16 -11.06
CA PRO A 102 -26.12 -5.77 -12.29
C PRO A 102 -27.63 -6.01 -12.17
N ASP A 103 -28.42 -5.17 -12.80
CA ASP A 103 -29.87 -5.32 -12.89
C ASP A 103 -30.28 -5.62 -14.35
N GLU A 104 -31.53 -6.01 -14.60
CA GLU A 104 -31.97 -6.34 -15.97
C GLU A 104 -31.85 -5.15 -16.96
N ALA A 105 -31.63 -3.94 -16.46
CA ALA A 105 -31.40 -2.75 -17.26
C ALA A 105 -29.91 -2.47 -17.53
N ARG A 106 -28.98 -3.20 -16.91
CA ARG A 106 -27.53 -3.08 -17.07
C ARG A 106 -26.77 -4.38 -16.82
#